data_AF-A0A9Y1BLJ6-F1
#
_entry.id   AF-A0A9Y1BLJ6-F1
#
_cell.length_a   1.000
_cell.length_b   1.000
_cell.length_c   1.000
_cell.angle_alpha   90.00
_cell.angle_beta   90.00
_cell.angle_gamma   90.00
#
_symmetry.space_group_name_H-M   'P 1'
#
loop_
_entity.id
_entity.type
_entity.pdbx_description
1 polymer ?
#
loop_
_entity_poly.entity_id
_entity_poly.type
_entity_poly.pdbx_seq_one_letter_code
_entity_poly.pdbx_strand_id
1 'polypeptide(L)'
;MKQLGKEYSFNKEFLCDLLHKSDKKIEKDLYFLADLLNNAKRRLKEEKFDDAMARLYRAVELMAQYRLKSAYNLPPHDISLEQLEKLGVSSQRISYFKERKSNGSKVKLGLYDCYLVLDDLNDDLGKMFSSSNKMKDLLKERNESILAHGLKPVKKEKVEELLDIIIECIDTIFKKGKKFMKLMELSKFPKLMVD
;
A
#
# COMPACT_ATOMS: atom_id res chain seq x y z
N MET A 1 -7.04 7.85 32.29
CA MET A 1 -5.62 8.31 32.30
C MET A 1 -4.58 7.22 32.00
N LYS A 2 -4.53 6.07 32.71
CA LYS A 2 -3.50 5.02 32.47
C LYS A 2 -3.46 4.46 31.03
N GLN A 3 -4.63 4.29 30.39
CA GLN A 3 -4.71 3.77 29.02
C GLN A 3 -4.20 4.77 27.98
N LEU A 4 -4.57 6.06 28.11
CA LEU A 4 -4.07 7.14 27.25
C LEU A 4 -2.55 7.26 27.30
N GLY A 5 -1.96 7.20 28.51
CA GLY A 5 -0.49 7.23 28.66
C GLY A 5 0.20 6.07 27.93
N LYS A 6 -0.40 4.89 27.93
CA LYS A 6 0.10 3.71 27.22
C LYS A 6 -0.02 3.85 25.70
N GLU A 7 -1.18 4.27 25.19
CA GLU A 7 -1.39 4.50 23.75
C GLU A 7 -0.44 5.58 23.22
N TYR A 8 -0.26 6.67 23.96
CA TYR A 8 0.68 7.73 23.62
C TYR A 8 2.12 7.23 23.57
N SER A 9 2.55 6.45 24.58
CA SER A 9 3.90 5.88 24.62
C SER A 9 4.16 4.97 23.42
N PHE A 10 3.19 4.11 23.07
CA PHE A 10 3.32 3.20 21.92
C PHE A 10 3.39 3.94 20.60
N ASN A 11 2.51 4.93 20.40
CA ASN A 11 2.53 5.73 19.18
C ASN A 11 3.83 6.53 19.05
N LYS A 12 4.31 7.12 20.15
CA LYS A 12 5.59 7.83 20.18
C LYS A 12 6.76 6.91 19.80
N GLU A 13 6.81 5.70 20.35
CA GLU A 13 7.84 4.71 20.00
C GLU A 13 7.76 4.33 18.52
N PHE A 14 6.55 4.09 18.00
CA PHE A 14 6.32 3.82 16.59
C PHE A 14 6.80 4.95 15.68
N LEU A 15 6.50 6.21 16.00
CA LEU A 15 6.95 7.37 15.23
C LEU A 15 8.46 7.58 15.32
N CYS A 16 9.05 7.39 16.50
CA CYS A 16 10.51 7.40 16.66
C CYS A 16 11.17 6.37 15.75
N ASP A 17 10.64 5.15 15.71
CA ASP A 17 11.11 4.10 14.82
C ASP A 17 10.93 4.46 13.34
N LEU A 18 9.75 4.95 12.95
CA LEU A 18 9.47 5.35 11.57
C LEU A 18 10.42 6.46 11.07
N LEU A 19 10.76 7.42 11.94
CA LEU A 19 11.62 8.55 11.59
C LEU A 19 13.12 8.20 11.61
N HIS A 20 13.56 7.40 12.59
CA HIS A 20 14.99 7.22 12.88
C HIS A 20 15.55 5.84 12.56
N LYS A 21 14.74 4.78 12.44
CA LYS A 21 15.24 3.47 11.98
C LYS A 21 15.33 3.47 10.46
N SER A 22 16.41 4.04 9.92
CA SER A 22 16.87 3.72 8.56
C SER A 22 17.52 2.34 8.49
N ASP A 23 17.86 1.74 9.63
CA ASP A 23 18.71 0.56 9.70
C ASP A 23 18.06 -0.60 10.49
N LYS A 24 17.94 -1.72 9.77
CA LYS A 24 17.91 -3.12 10.23
C LYS A 24 16.62 -3.64 10.88
N LYS A 25 16.09 -4.70 10.23
CA LYS A 25 15.12 -5.72 10.68
C LYS A 25 13.65 -5.54 10.29
N ILE A 26 13.15 -4.33 10.05
CA ILE A 26 11.81 -4.06 9.47
C ILE A 26 12.00 -3.00 8.39
N GLU A 27 11.52 -3.26 7.17
CA GLU A 27 11.58 -2.25 6.11
C GLU A 27 10.68 -1.07 6.46
N LYS A 28 11.20 0.16 6.33
CA LYS A 28 10.49 1.42 6.59
C LYS A 28 9.11 1.48 5.93
N ASP A 29 8.97 0.82 4.79
CA ASP A 29 7.73 0.65 4.02
C ASP A 29 6.61 0.01 4.86
N LEU A 30 6.92 -0.91 5.77
CA LEU A 30 5.94 -1.55 6.67
C LEU A 30 5.43 -0.60 7.75
N TYR A 31 6.27 0.31 8.25
CA TYR A 31 5.82 1.34 9.17
C TYR A 31 4.88 2.31 8.46
N PHE A 32 5.25 2.80 7.27
CA PHE A 32 4.36 3.65 6.48
C PHE A 32 3.03 2.96 6.13
N LEU A 33 3.06 1.68 5.76
CA LEU A 33 1.85 0.92 5.48
C LEU A 33 0.95 0.85 6.72
N ALA A 34 1.52 0.55 7.89
CA ALA A 34 0.77 0.49 9.14
C ALA A 34 0.19 1.85 9.55
N ASP A 35 0.94 2.94 9.34
CA ASP A 35 0.46 4.30 9.61
C ASP A 35 -0.69 4.69 8.66
N LEU A 36 -0.52 4.48 7.35
CA LEU A 36 -1.52 4.79 6.33
C LEU A 36 -2.86 4.10 6.62
N LEU A 37 -2.85 2.82 6.99
CA LEU A 37 -4.06 2.06 7.27
C LEU A 37 -4.77 2.55 8.54
N ASN A 38 -4.04 2.83 9.62
CA ASN A 38 -4.64 3.37 10.83
C ASN A 38 -5.14 4.81 10.63
N ASN A 39 -4.44 5.60 9.82
CA ASN A 39 -4.86 6.93 9.43
C ASN A 39 -6.14 6.87 8.58
N ALA A 40 -6.21 5.97 7.60
CA ALA A 40 -7.41 5.73 6.79
C ALA A 40 -8.61 5.33 7.65
N LYS A 41 -8.42 4.37 8.57
CA LYS A 41 -9.46 3.96 9.54
C LYS A 41 -9.94 5.12 10.40
N ARG A 42 -9.04 6.04 10.80
CA ARG A 42 -9.42 7.25 11.54
C ARG A 42 -10.22 8.21 10.68
N ARG A 43 -9.80 8.48 9.45
CA ARG A 43 -10.53 9.35 8.50
C ARG A 43 -11.91 8.80 8.17
N LEU A 44 -12.03 7.48 8.00
CA LEU A 44 -13.31 6.81 7.81
C LEU A 44 -14.26 7.04 8.99
N LYS A 45 -13.77 6.95 10.24
CA LYS A 45 -14.56 7.23 11.45
C LYS A 45 -14.98 8.69 11.60
N GLU A 46 -14.19 9.61 11.06
CA GLU A 46 -14.50 11.04 11.03
C GLU A 46 -15.36 11.44 9.81
N GLU A 47 -15.87 10.45 9.06
CA GLU A 47 -16.68 10.66 7.85
C GLU A 47 -15.96 11.41 6.72
N LYS A 48 -14.62 11.42 6.75
CA LYS A 48 -13.75 12.02 5.72
C LYS A 48 -13.39 10.98 4.67
N PHE A 49 -14.38 10.58 3.87
CA PHE A 49 -14.27 9.42 2.98
C PHE A 49 -13.25 9.59 1.85
N ASP A 50 -13.20 10.75 1.19
CA ASP A 50 -12.18 11.03 0.17
C ASP A 50 -10.76 10.95 0.75
N ASP A 51 -10.58 11.46 1.98
CA ASP A 51 -9.28 11.46 2.68
C ASP A 51 -8.86 10.04 3.09
N ALA A 52 -9.83 9.22 3.51
CA ALA A 52 -9.63 7.81 3.79
C ALA A 52 -9.27 7.04 2.51
N MET A 53 -9.99 7.25 1.42
CA MET A 53 -9.75 6.62 0.11
C MET A 53 -8.36 6.94 -0.44
N ALA A 54 -7.92 8.20 -0.35
CA ALA A 54 -6.58 8.60 -0.79
C ALA A 54 -5.47 7.84 -0.03
N ARG A 55 -5.63 7.62 1.27
CA ARG A 55 -4.68 6.82 2.08
C ARG A 55 -4.69 5.35 1.72
N LEU A 56 -5.88 4.77 1.52
CA LEU A 56 -6.00 3.37 1.09
C LEU A 56 -5.37 3.16 -0.29
N TYR A 57 -5.58 4.08 -1.22
CA TYR A 57 -4.92 4.04 -2.53
C TYR A 57 -3.40 4.02 -2.40
N ARG A 58 -2.83 4.90 -1.57
CA ARG A 58 -1.37 4.89 -1.31
C ARG A 58 -0.91 3.60 -0.64
N ALA A 59 -1.71 3.04 0.27
CA ALA A 59 -1.42 1.76 0.91
C ALA A 59 -1.37 0.61 -0.11
N VAL A 60 -2.31 0.55 -1.07
CA VAL A 60 -2.34 -0.44 -2.15
C VAL A 60 -1.09 -0.37 -3.01
N GLU A 61 -0.65 0.84 -3.38
CA GLU A 61 0.58 1.03 -4.14
C GLU A 61 1.82 0.62 -3.34
N LEU A 62 1.94 1.09 -2.09
CA LEU A 62 3.07 0.80 -1.22
C LEU A 62 3.21 -0.71 -0.95
N MET A 63 2.08 -1.42 -0.85
CA MET A 63 2.07 -2.87 -0.64
C MET A 63 2.68 -3.62 -1.82
N ALA A 64 2.32 -3.28 -3.07
CA ALA A 64 2.91 -3.89 -4.26
C ALA A 64 4.39 -3.51 -4.42
N GLN A 65 4.74 -2.25 -4.14
CA GLN A 65 6.12 -1.77 -4.13
C GLN A 65 6.99 -2.55 -3.13
N TYR A 66 6.49 -2.71 -1.90
CA TYR A 66 7.13 -3.50 -0.86
C TYR A 66 7.27 -4.96 -1.28
N ARG A 67 6.24 -5.55 -1.90
CA ARG A 67 6.27 -6.96 -2.33
C ARG A 67 7.35 -7.20 -3.40
N LEU A 68 7.43 -6.35 -4.42
CA LEU A 68 8.48 -6.41 -5.45
C LEU A 68 9.88 -6.31 -4.84
N LYS A 69 10.07 -5.38 -3.90
CA LYS A 69 11.35 -5.20 -3.23
C LYS A 69 11.73 -6.38 -2.33
N SER A 70 10.82 -6.79 -1.44
CA SER A 70 11.11 -7.79 -0.40
C SER A 70 11.17 -9.23 -0.92
N ALA A 71 10.36 -9.58 -1.92
CA ALA A 71 10.31 -10.95 -2.46
C ALA A 71 11.17 -11.14 -3.72
N TYR A 72 11.36 -10.09 -4.52
CA TYR A 72 12.03 -10.18 -5.83
C TYR A 72 13.26 -9.30 -5.95
N ASN A 73 13.65 -8.57 -4.89
CA ASN A 73 14.77 -7.63 -4.90
C ASN A 73 14.66 -6.56 -6.01
N LEU A 74 13.43 -6.13 -6.32
CA LEU A 74 13.12 -5.13 -7.33
C LEU A 74 12.73 -3.80 -6.68
N PRO A 75 13.64 -2.81 -6.62
CA PRO A 75 13.32 -1.48 -6.12
C PRO A 75 12.43 -0.73 -7.15
N PRO A 76 11.16 -0.39 -6.87
CA PRO A 76 10.17 0.06 -7.87
C PRO A 76 10.53 1.31 -8.71
N HIS A 77 11.48 2.10 -8.24
CA HIS A 77 11.93 3.34 -8.88
C HIS A 77 13.29 3.21 -9.60
N ASP A 78 13.90 2.03 -9.55
CA ASP A 78 15.21 1.75 -10.11
C ASP A 78 15.26 0.35 -10.77
N ILE A 79 14.30 0.09 -11.67
CA ILE A 79 14.18 -1.19 -12.37
C ILE A 79 14.59 -1.04 -13.83
N SER A 80 15.50 -1.90 -14.28
CA SER A 80 15.82 -2.09 -15.71
C SER A 80 14.92 -3.16 -16.34
N LEU A 81 14.69 -3.06 -17.66
CA LEU A 81 13.93 -4.09 -18.39
C LEU A 81 14.63 -5.46 -18.33
N GLU A 82 15.96 -5.47 -18.37
CA GLU A 82 16.77 -6.70 -18.25
C GLU A 82 16.50 -7.43 -16.93
N GLN A 83 16.34 -6.71 -15.82
CA GLN A 83 15.98 -7.32 -14.54
C GLN A 83 14.59 -7.97 -14.59
N LEU A 84 13.62 -7.30 -15.22
CA LEU A 84 12.26 -7.85 -15.38
C LEU A 84 12.27 -9.09 -16.28
N GLU A 85 12.98 -9.04 -17.42
CA GLU A 85 13.15 -10.19 -18.33
C GLU A 85 13.77 -11.39 -17.61
N LYS A 86 14.86 -11.18 -16.85
CA LYS A 86 15.55 -12.23 -16.09
C LYS A 86 14.68 -12.88 -15.02
N LEU A 87 13.75 -12.13 -14.44
CA LEU A 87 12.82 -12.65 -13.45
C LEU A 87 11.63 -13.39 -14.07
N GLY A 88 11.49 -13.39 -15.39
CA GLY A 88 10.43 -14.09 -16.10
C GLY A 88 9.19 -13.24 -16.38
N VAL A 89 9.29 -11.91 -16.32
CA VAL A 89 8.22 -11.03 -16.79
C VAL A 89 7.98 -11.22 -18.28
N SER A 90 6.71 -11.28 -18.70
CA SER A 90 6.35 -11.66 -20.06
C SER A 90 6.91 -10.70 -21.11
N SER A 91 7.29 -11.22 -22.29
CA SER A 91 7.79 -10.40 -23.40
C SER A 91 6.80 -9.29 -23.80
N GLN A 92 5.49 -9.57 -23.74
CA GLN A 92 4.44 -8.58 -23.97
C GLN A 92 4.51 -7.42 -22.97
N ARG A 93 4.71 -7.71 -21.68
CA ARG A 93 4.85 -6.70 -20.63
C ARG A 93 6.13 -5.88 -20.78
N ILE A 94 7.22 -6.53 -21.16
CA ILE A 94 8.49 -5.87 -21.46
C ILE A 94 8.32 -4.87 -22.60
N SER A 95 7.68 -5.27 -23.69
CA SER A 95 7.36 -4.37 -24.83
C SER A 95 6.50 -3.20 -24.38
N TYR A 96 5.46 -3.45 -23.60
CA TYR A 96 4.61 -2.41 -23.02
C TYR A 96 5.40 -1.36 -22.21
N PHE A 97 6.35 -1.79 -21.38
CA PHE A 97 7.20 -0.86 -20.64
C PHE A 97 8.24 -0.18 -21.52
N LYS A 98 8.73 -0.83 -22.57
CA LYS A 98 9.68 -0.26 -23.52
C LYS A 98 9.08 0.93 -24.27
N GLU A 99 7.83 0.82 -24.71
CA GLU A 99 7.11 1.89 -25.43
C GLU A 99 6.83 3.12 -24.55
N ARG A 100 6.62 2.91 -23.24
CA ARG A 100 6.36 4.00 -22.28
C ARG A 100 7.62 4.73 -21.80
N LYS A 101 8.82 4.32 -22.23
CA LYS A 101 10.07 4.99 -21.83
C LYS A 101 10.21 6.33 -22.55
N SER A 102 10.34 7.41 -21.78
CA SER A 102 10.51 8.75 -22.34
C SER A 102 11.98 9.10 -22.65
N ASN A 103 12.96 8.49 -21.96
CA ASN A 103 14.39 8.45 -22.30
C ASN A 103 15.17 7.71 -21.19
N GLY A 104 15.72 6.53 -21.47
CA GLY A 104 16.60 5.79 -20.55
C GLY A 104 16.37 4.27 -20.44
N SER A 105 17.27 3.57 -19.75
CA SER A 105 17.20 2.10 -19.53
C SER A 105 16.27 1.70 -18.38
N LYS A 106 15.90 2.64 -17.51
CA LYS A 106 15.08 2.42 -16.31
C LYS A 106 13.60 2.67 -16.54
N VAL A 107 12.75 1.95 -15.83
CA VAL A 107 11.28 2.10 -15.83
C VAL A 107 10.84 2.47 -14.42
N LYS A 108 9.93 3.44 -14.32
CA LYS A 108 9.19 3.72 -13.08
C LYS A 108 7.85 3.00 -13.15
N LEU A 109 7.63 2.07 -12.21
CA LEU A 109 6.36 1.35 -12.13
C LEU A 109 5.38 2.15 -11.26
N GLY A 110 4.23 2.53 -11.84
CA GLY A 110 3.09 2.99 -11.05
C GLY A 110 2.38 1.83 -10.33
N LEU A 111 1.31 2.13 -9.58
CA LEU A 111 0.49 1.13 -8.87
C LEU A 111 0.15 -0.06 -9.77
N TYR A 112 -0.56 0.18 -10.88
CA TYR A 112 -1.01 -0.89 -11.78
C TYR A 112 0.18 -1.68 -12.36
N ASP A 113 1.24 -0.98 -12.75
CA ASP A 113 2.44 -1.60 -13.31
C ASP A 113 3.09 -2.58 -12.31
N CYS A 114 3.09 -2.24 -11.02
CA CYS A 114 3.62 -3.13 -9.98
C CYS A 114 2.81 -4.43 -9.88
N TYR A 115 1.48 -4.35 -9.86
CA TYR A 115 0.63 -5.55 -9.80
C TYR A 115 0.71 -6.40 -11.06
N LEU A 116 0.83 -5.77 -12.23
CA LEU A 116 1.01 -6.48 -13.49
C LEU A 116 2.34 -7.25 -13.53
N VAL A 117 3.42 -6.68 -12.99
CA VAL A 117 4.69 -7.40 -12.83
C VAL A 117 4.54 -8.55 -11.83
N LEU A 118 3.89 -8.32 -10.69
CA LEU A 118 3.66 -9.39 -9.70
C LEU A 118 2.83 -10.55 -10.27
N ASP A 119 1.84 -10.26 -11.10
CA ASP A 119 1.00 -11.27 -11.76
C ASP A 119 1.81 -12.10 -12.77
N ASP A 120 2.62 -11.46 -13.62
CA ASP A 120 3.55 -12.14 -14.53
C ASP A 120 4.55 -13.04 -13.75
N LEU A 121 4.94 -12.63 -12.54
CA LEU A 121 5.79 -13.40 -11.62
C LEU A 121 5.04 -14.46 -10.81
N ASN A 122 3.76 -14.70 -11.12
CA ASN A 122 2.88 -15.65 -10.44
C ASN A 122 2.68 -15.39 -8.94
N ASP A 123 2.92 -14.16 -8.46
CA ASP A 123 2.76 -13.78 -7.07
C ASP A 123 1.27 -13.74 -6.67
N ASP A 124 0.96 -14.20 -5.47
CA ASP A 124 -0.43 -14.22 -4.97
C ASP A 124 -1.04 -12.81 -4.92
N LEU A 125 -0.24 -11.78 -4.61
CA LEU A 125 -0.74 -10.40 -4.60
C LEU A 125 -1.10 -9.92 -6.02
N GLY A 126 -0.27 -10.26 -7.00
CA GLY A 126 -0.55 -9.99 -8.42
C GLY A 126 -1.81 -10.70 -8.89
N LYS A 127 -1.95 -11.98 -8.54
CA LYS A 127 -3.11 -12.80 -8.87
C LYS A 127 -4.41 -12.28 -8.25
N MET A 128 -4.39 -11.88 -6.98
CA MET A 128 -5.56 -11.28 -6.32
C MET A 128 -6.03 -10.00 -7.03
N PHE A 129 -5.09 -9.24 -7.59
CA PHE A 129 -5.40 -8.04 -8.37
C PHE A 129 -5.92 -8.35 -9.77
N SER A 130 -5.39 -9.38 -10.43
CA SER A 130 -5.77 -9.76 -11.78
C SER A 130 -7.11 -10.51 -11.81
N SER A 131 -7.39 -11.35 -10.80
CA SER A 131 -8.56 -12.22 -10.73
C SER A 131 -9.88 -11.50 -10.42
N SER A 132 -9.82 -10.25 -9.95
CA SER A 132 -11.01 -9.47 -9.60
C SER A 132 -10.93 -8.05 -10.13
N ASN A 133 -11.97 -7.62 -10.84
CA ASN A 133 -12.09 -6.20 -11.23
C ASN A 133 -12.42 -5.30 -10.05
N LYS A 134 -12.85 -5.85 -8.90
CA LYS A 134 -13.29 -5.06 -7.74
C LYS A 134 -12.23 -4.08 -7.27
N MET A 135 -10.96 -4.51 -7.15
CA MET A 135 -9.90 -3.58 -6.74
C MET A 135 -9.66 -2.51 -7.81
N LYS A 136 -9.66 -2.87 -9.10
CA LYS A 136 -9.48 -1.91 -10.21
C LYS A 136 -10.60 -0.87 -10.24
N ASP A 137 -11.84 -1.29 -10.03
CA ASP A 137 -13.02 -0.42 -9.99
C ASP A 137 -12.94 0.55 -8.80
N LEU A 138 -12.55 0.06 -7.62
CA LEU A 138 -12.34 0.89 -6.42
C LEU A 138 -11.19 1.90 -6.60
N LEU A 139 -10.12 1.51 -7.28
CA LEU A 139 -9.01 2.42 -7.60
C LEU A 139 -9.42 3.47 -8.65
N LYS A 140 -10.36 3.14 -9.54
CA LYS A 140 -10.95 4.11 -10.49
C LYS A 140 -11.80 5.15 -9.77
N GLU A 141 -12.58 4.75 -8.76
CA GLU A 141 -13.36 5.69 -7.93
C GLU A 141 -12.47 6.78 -7.30
N ARG A 142 -11.24 6.44 -6.87
CA ARG A 142 -10.27 7.47 -6.42
C ARG A 142 -9.98 8.48 -7.51
N ASN A 143 -9.78 8.07 -8.76
CA ASN A 143 -9.43 9.00 -9.83
C ASN A 143 -10.57 9.97 -10.16
N GLU A 144 -11.81 9.55 -9.95
CA GLU A 144 -13.01 10.36 -10.12
C GLU A 144 -13.31 11.26 -8.90
N SER A 145 -12.55 11.11 -7.80
CA SER A 145 -12.80 11.81 -6.54
C SER A 145 -12.28 13.24 -6.48
N ILE A 146 -12.87 14.05 -5.59
CA ILE A 146 -12.57 15.48 -5.39
C ILE A 146 -11.11 15.69 -4.97
N LEU A 147 -10.55 14.81 -4.14
CA LEU A 147 -9.15 14.88 -3.71
C LEU A 147 -8.17 14.29 -4.74
N ALA A 148 -8.63 13.99 -5.95
CA ALA A 148 -7.81 13.53 -7.06
C ALA A 148 -8.04 14.40 -8.30
N HIS A 149 -8.63 13.84 -9.35
CA HIS A 149 -8.79 14.50 -10.65
C HIS A 149 -10.24 14.65 -11.09
N GLY A 150 -11.20 14.26 -10.25
CA GLY A 150 -12.63 14.37 -10.56
C GLY A 150 -13.38 15.21 -9.53
N LEU A 151 -14.71 15.07 -9.52
CA LEU A 151 -15.62 15.88 -8.71
C LEU A 151 -16.62 15.01 -7.92
N LYS A 152 -16.53 13.68 -8.01
CA LYS A 152 -17.48 12.75 -7.40
C LYS A 152 -17.06 12.46 -5.95
N PRO A 153 -17.90 12.72 -4.94
CA PRO A 153 -17.54 12.39 -3.56
C PRO A 153 -17.44 10.87 -3.37
N VAL A 154 -16.48 10.42 -2.56
CA VAL A 154 -16.34 9.00 -2.25
C VAL A 154 -17.38 8.58 -1.22
N LYS A 155 -18.03 7.44 -1.47
CA LYS A 155 -18.99 6.83 -0.53
C LYS A 155 -18.30 5.97 0.52
N LYS A 156 -18.87 5.92 1.73
CA LYS A 156 -18.38 5.11 2.86
C LYS A 156 -18.15 3.65 2.46
N GLU A 157 -19.13 3.06 1.77
CA GLU A 157 -19.12 1.64 1.40
C GLU A 157 -17.90 1.31 0.53
N LYS A 158 -17.46 2.24 -0.33
CA LYS A 158 -16.29 2.05 -1.18
C LYS A 158 -14.98 2.11 -0.42
N VAL A 159 -14.90 2.93 0.63
CA VAL A 159 -13.74 2.94 1.53
C VAL A 159 -13.67 1.63 2.32
N GLU A 160 -14.80 1.16 2.85
CA GLU A 160 -14.88 -0.10 3.60
C GLU A 160 -14.54 -1.30 2.70
N GLU A 161 -15.13 -1.38 1.51
CA GLU A 161 -14.84 -2.43 0.52
C GLU A 161 -13.33 -2.48 0.18
N LEU A 162 -12.69 -1.32 -0.04
CA LEU A 162 -11.25 -1.29 -0.34
C LEU A 162 -10.40 -1.68 0.86
N LEU A 163 -10.78 -1.24 2.06
CA LEU A 163 -10.08 -1.59 3.29
C LEU A 163 -10.10 -3.11 3.52
N ASP A 164 -11.24 -3.76 3.33
CA ASP A 164 -11.38 -5.21 3.50
C ASP A 164 -10.46 -5.98 2.55
N ILE A 165 -10.43 -5.59 1.27
CA ILE A 165 -9.53 -6.21 0.29
C ILE A 165 -8.07 -6.01 0.68
N ILE A 166 -7.69 -4.82 1.17
CA ILE A 166 -6.30 -4.58 1.60
C ILE A 166 -5.94 -5.48 2.79
N ILE A 167 -6.86 -5.69 3.74
CA ILE A 167 -6.61 -6.59 4.86
C ILE A 167 -6.44 -8.03 4.38
N GLU A 168 -7.24 -8.49 3.42
CA GLU A 168 -7.05 -9.81 2.80
C GLU A 168 -5.67 -9.93 2.12
N CYS A 169 -5.26 -8.91 1.35
CA CYS A 169 -3.94 -8.89 0.71
C CYS A 169 -2.80 -8.94 1.73
N ILE A 170 -2.92 -8.19 2.83
CA ILE A 170 -1.95 -8.18 3.94
C ILE A 170 -1.87 -9.57 4.58
N ASP A 171 -3.01 -10.21 4.84
CA ASP A 171 -3.03 -11.55 5.41
C ASP A 171 -2.35 -12.57 4.49
N THR A 172 -2.52 -12.45 3.17
CA THR A 172 -1.84 -13.26 2.16
C THR A 172 -0.33 -13.01 2.18
N ILE A 173 0.12 -11.76 2.04
CA ILE A 173 1.56 -11.41 1.93
C ILE A 173 2.32 -11.76 3.21
N PHE A 174 1.73 -11.47 4.37
CA PHE A 174 2.39 -11.67 5.67
C PHE A 174 2.06 -13.01 6.32
N LYS A 175 1.22 -13.85 5.70
CA LYS A 175 0.72 -15.12 6.25
C LYS A 175 0.14 -14.95 7.67
N LYS A 176 -0.70 -13.92 7.86
CA LYS A 176 -1.21 -13.47 9.18
C LYS A 176 -0.09 -13.17 10.18
N GLY A 177 1.03 -12.65 9.69
CA GLY A 177 2.26 -12.48 10.45
C GLY A 177 2.07 -11.58 11.66
N LYS A 178 2.36 -12.12 12.86
CA LYS A 178 2.30 -11.40 14.16
C LYS A 178 3.07 -10.06 14.14
N LYS A 179 4.08 -9.95 13.29
CA LYS A 179 4.94 -8.77 13.18
C LYS A 179 4.20 -7.55 12.64
N PHE A 180 3.46 -7.69 11.53
CA PHE A 180 2.71 -6.57 10.94
C PHE A 180 1.51 -6.20 11.82
N MET A 181 0.83 -7.18 12.41
CA MET A 181 -0.25 -6.92 13.37
C MET A 181 0.26 -6.15 14.59
N LYS A 182 1.45 -6.46 15.11
CA LYS A 182 2.07 -5.68 16.18
C LYS A 182 2.35 -4.24 15.74
N LEU A 183 2.84 -4.02 14.52
CA LEU A 183 3.03 -2.66 13.98
C LEU A 183 1.71 -1.90 13.89
N MET A 184 0.64 -2.54 13.40
CA MET A 184 -0.71 -1.97 13.36
C MET A 184 -1.24 -1.60 14.74
N GLU A 185 -0.91 -2.34 15.79
CA GLU A 185 -1.29 -1.98 17.16
C GLU A 185 -0.49 -0.77 17.67
N LEU A 186 0.82 -0.74 17.43
CA LEU A 186 1.70 0.36 17.87
C LEU A 186 1.44 1.67 17.12
N SER A 187 0.98 1.61 15.87
CA SER A 187 0.72 2.80 15.04
C SER A 187 -0.65 3.43 15.28
N LYS A 188 -1.47 2.89 16.18
CA LYS A 188 -2.79 3.47 16.49
C LYS A 188 -2.63 4.89 17.01
N PHE A 189 -3.49 5.79 16.51
CA PHE A 189 -3.52 7.16 16.98
C PHE A 189 -4.04 7.21 18.43
N PRO A 190 -3.34 7.87 19.36
CA PRO A 190 -3.79 7.99 20.75
C PRO A 190 -5.13 8.71 20.82
N LYS A 191 -6.12 8.14 21.51
CA LYS A 191 -7.43 8.77 21.66
C LYS A 191 -7.46 9.64 22.91
N LEU A 192 -7.51 10.95 22.73
CA LEU A 192 -7.88 11.85 23.82
C LEU A 192 -9.35 11.57 24.16
N MET A 193 -9.61 11.01 25.34
CA MET A 193 -10.97 10.99 25.87
C MET A 193 -11.31 12.44 26.20
N VAL A 194 -12.17 13.04 25.39
CA VAL A 194 -12.86 14.28 25.75
C VAL A 194 -14.22 13.80 26.20
N ASP A 195 -14.44 13.88 27.53
CA ASP A 195 -15.75 13.64 28.14
C ASP A 195 -16.76 14.70 27.65
#